data_AF-A0A7Y2BVF0-F1
#
_entry.id   AF-A0A7Y2BVF0-F1
#
_cell.length_a   1.000
_cell.length_b   1.000
_cell.length_c   1.000
_cell.angle_alpha   90.00
_cell.angle_beta   90.00
_cell.angle_gamma   90.00
#
_symmetry.space_group_name_H-M   'P 1'
#
loop_
_entity.id
_entity.type
_entity.pdbx_description
1 polymer ?
#
loop_
_entity_poly.entity_id
_entity_poly.type
_entity_poly.pdbx_seq_one_letter_code
_entity_poly.pdbx_strand_id
1 'polypeptide(L)'
;MSPAEDIGTTTVSQLCLGFFPDGFCIIALASLEVFIGLSLITRKFYKAGIVLAIGHLIMTFSPMILFPNLTFNDSLFSPSLLGQYIFKNIILIMALIVLYPSKGQRQTI
;
A
#
# COMPACT_ATOMS: atom_id res chain seq x y z
N MET A 1 -1.02 4.24 21.86
CA MET A 1 -0.08 4.50 20.75
C MET A 1 0.16 3.18 20.07
N SER A 2 -0.36 2.99 18.86
CA SER A 2 -0.15 1.75 18.11
C SER A 2 1.29 1.74 17.60
N PRO A 3 2.04 0.62 17.67
CA PRO A 3 3.39 0.51 17.10
C PRO A 3 3.46 0.91 15.61
N ALA A 4 2.33 0.94 14.90
CA ALA A 4 2.24 1.36 13.50
C ALA A 4 2.37 2.89 13.29
N GLU A 5 2.06 3.72 14.29
CA GLU A 5 2.01 5.18 14.15
C GLU A 5 3.41 5.80 14.16
N ASP A 6 4.29 5.34 15.06
CA ASP A 6 5.71 5.74 15.10
C ASP A 6 6.50 5.25 13.88
N ILE A 7 6.12 4.10 13.31
CA ILE A 7 6.79 3.57 12.13
C ILE A 7 6.33 4.28 10.86
N GLY A 8 5.05 4.67 10.78
CA GLY A 8 4.51 5.44 9.66
C GLY A 8 5.17 6.81 9.50
N THR A 9 5.38 7.55 10.59
CA THR A 9 6.04 8.86 10.57
C THR A 9 7.51 8.78 10.17
N THR A 10 8.24 7.79 10.67
CA THR A 10 9.66 7.59 10.34
C THR A 10 9.86 7.11 8.90
N THR A 11 8.93 6.30 8.39
CA THR A 11 9.02 5.75 7.03
C THR A 11 8.57 6.76 5.98
N VAL A 12 7.53 7.55 6.25
CA VAL A 12 7.05 8.61 5.33
C VAL A 12 8.04 9.78 5.23
N SER A 13 8.66 10.18 6.35
CA SER A 13 9.70 11.22 6.33
C SER A 13 10.92 10.82 5.49
N GLN A 14 11.31 9.55 5.54
CA GLN A 14 12.42 9.04 4.73
C GLN A 14 12.02 8.70 3.27
N LEU A 15 10.79 8.23 3.01
CA LEU A 15 10.29 7.99 1.65
C LEU A 15 10.05 9.28 0.86
N CYS A 16 9.73 10.39 1.54
CA CYS A 16 9.61 11.69 0.88
C CYS A 16 10.95 12.34 0.50
N LEU A 17 12.06 11.62 0.68
CA LEU A 17 13.40 11.98 0.20
C LEU A 17 13.83 13.40 0.65
N GLY A 18 13.25 13.92 1.74
CA GLY A 18 13.49 15.29 2.21
C GLY A 18 13.05 16.41 1.25
N PHE A 19 12.29 16.12 0.19
CA PHE A 19 11.89 17.12 -0.82
C PHE A 19 10.65 17.92 -0.41
N PHE A 20 9.78 17.36 0.42
CA PHE A 20 8.54 18.00 0.88
C PHE A 20 8.38 17.86 2.40
N PRO A 21 7.70 18.81 3.08
CA PRO A 21 7.39 18.70 4.50
C PRO A 21 6.59 17.42 4.80
N ASP A 22 6.96 16.68 5.85
CA ASP A 22 6.36 15.39 6.20
C ASP A 22 4.83 15.42 6.25
N GLY A 23 4.24 16.51 6.76
CA GLY A 23 2.80 16.70 6.82
C GLY A 23 2.13 16.74 5.44
N PHE A 24 2.78 17.29 4.43
CA PHE A 24 2.24 17.31 3.06
C PHE A 24 2.21 15.90 2.48
N CYS A 25 3.27 15.12 2.70
CA CYS A 25 3.37 13.74 2.23
C CYS A 25 2.31 12.83 2.84
N ILE A 26 2.10 12.95 4.16
CA ILE A 26 1.07 12.19 4.87
C ILE A 26 -0.32 12.54 4.32
N ILE A 27 -0.62 13.83 4.14
CA ILE A 27 -1.92 14.28 3.60
C ILE A 27 -2.12 13.83 2.16
N ALA A 28 -1.08 13.91 1.32
CA ALA A 28 -1.13 13.46 -0.07
C ALA A 28 -1.38 11.95 -0.16
N LEU A 29 -0.68 11.16 0.67
CA LEU A 29 -0.88 9.71 0.75
C LEU A 29 -2.29 9.35 1.24
N ALA A 30 -2.75 10.01 2.31
CA ALA A 30 -4.11 9.81 2.83
C ALA A 30 -5.17 10.18 1.78
N SER A 31 -4.97 11.28 1.05
CA SER A 31 -5.88 11.72 -0.01
C SER A 31 -5.92 10.70 -1.17
N LEU A 32 -4.77 10.14 -1.54
CA LEU A 32 -4.66 9.08 -2.53
C LEU A 32 -5.42 7.82 -2.08
N GLU A 33 -5.25 7.39 -0.82
CA GLU A 33 -5.93 6.22 -0.27
C GLU A 33 -7.44 6.38 -0.21
N VAL A 34 -7.92 7.55 0.20
CA VAL A 34 -9.35 7.88 0.18
C VAL A 34 -9.89 7.84 -1.24
N PHE A 35 -9.15 8.39 -2.21
CA PHE A 35 -9.54 8.36 -3.62
C PHE A 35 -9.58 6.94 -4.20
N ILE A 36 -8.61 6.09 -3.85
CA ILE A 36 -8.61 4.65 -4.19
C ILE A 36 -9.85 3.99 -3.62
N GLY A 37 -10.10 4.15 -2.32
CA GLY A 37 -11.26 3.57 -1.64
C GLY A 37 -12.58 3.99 -2.29
N LEU A 38 -12.73 5.28 -2.58
CA LEU A 38 -13.92 5.80 -3.26
C LEU A 38 -14.08 5.25 -4.68
N SER A 39 -12.98 5.07 -5.42
CA SER A 39 -12.97 4.48 -6.75
C SER A 39 -13.33 2.98 -6.73
N LEU A 40 -12.96 2.26 -5.68
CA LEU A 40 -13.32 0.86 -5.49
C LEU A 40 -14.79 0.67 -5.07
N ILE A 41 -15.34 1.61 -4.29
CA ILE A 41 -16.78 1.63 -3.93
C ILE A 41 -17.63 2.03 -5.15
N THR A 42 -17.13 2.95 -5.98
CA THR A 42 -17.87 3.48 -7.13
C THR A 42 -17.67 2.60 -8.37
N ARG A 43 -18.72 1.91 -8.82
CA ARG A 43 -18.69 1.00 -10.00
C ARG A 43 -18.20 1.66 -11.30
N LYS A 44 -18.23 2.99 -11.40
CA LYS A 44 -17.79 3.77 -12.58
C LYS A 44 -16.29 3.69 -12.85
N PHE A 45 -15.46 3.70 -11.81
CA PHE A 45 -13.99 3.74 -11.95
C PHE A 45 -13.31 2.46 -11.44
N TYR A 46 -14.08 1.41 -11.19
CA TYR A 46 -13.63 0.19 -10.53
C TYR A 46 -12.35 -0.42 -11.14
N LYS A 47 -12.25 -0.51 -12.47
CA LYS A 47 -11.04 -1.05 -13.15
C LYS A 47 -9.81 -0.18 -12.90
N ALA A 48 -9.94 1.13 -13.04
CA ALA A 48 -8.85 2.07 -12.80
C ALA A 48 -8.47 2.08 -11.31
N GLY A 49 -9.47 2.04 -10.42
CA GLY A 49 -9.28 1.96 -8.96
C GLY A 49 -8.50 0.72 -8.55
N ILE A 50 -8.78 -0.45 -9.14
CA ILE A 50 -8.00 -1.67 -8.87
C ILE A 50 -6.54 -1.54 -9.30
N VAL A 51 -6.29 -1.04 -10.52
CA VAL A 51 -4.91 -0.87 -11.01
C VAL A 51 -4.14 0.13 -10.13
N LEU A 52 -4.80 1.22 -9.74
CA LEU A 52 -4.22 2.23 -8.87
C LEU A 52 -3.97 1.70 -7.46
N ALA A 53 -4.88 0.89 -6.91
CA ALA A 53 -4.73 0.21 -5.63
C ALA A 53 -3.56 -0.79 -5.64
N ILE A 54 -3.41 -1.58 -6.71
CA ILE A 54 -2.27 -2.51 -6.86
C ILE A 54 -0.96 -1.73 -6.92
N GLY A 55 -0.90 -0.66 -7.72
CA GLY A 55 0.29 0.21 -7.80
C GLY A 55 0.66 0.82 -6.45
N HIS A 56 -0.34 1.33 -5.72
CA HIS A 56 -0.16 1.84 -4.35
C HIS A 56 0.38 0.77 -3.40
N LEU A 57 -0.23 -0.41 -3.38
CA LEU A 57 0.23 -1.52 -2.54
C LEU A 57 1.65 -1.95 -2.89
N ILE A 58 2.07 -1.90 -4.16
CA ILE A 58 3.46 -2.18 -4.55
C ILE A 58 4.41 -1.10 -4.01
N MET A 59 4.03 0.19 -4.02
CA MET A 59 4.84 1.25 -3.40
C MET A 59 5.04 1.03 -1.90
N THR A 60 4.09 0.39 -1.19
CA THR A 60 4.29 0.10 0.24
C THR A 60 5.44 -0.88 0.52
N PHE A 61 5.99 -1.55 -0.49
CA PHE A 61 7.18 -2.40 -0.36
C PHE A 61 8.51 -1.63 -0.43
N SER A 62 8.51 -0.34 -0.79
CA SER A 62 9.73 0.49 -0.84
C SER A 62 10.59 0.44 0.44
N PRO A 63 10.04 0.41 1.67
CA PRO A 63 10.84 0.33 2.90
C PRO A 63 11.66 -0.96 3.01
N MET A 64 11.22 -2.08 2.43
CA MET A 64 11.98 -3.32 2.43
C MET A 64 13.31 -3.19 1.67
N ILE A 65 13.34 -2.33 0.64
CA ILE A 65 14.52 -2.11 -0.20
C ILE A 65 15.37 -0.97 0.35
N LEU A 66 14.73 0.13 0.77
CA LEU A 66 15.43 1.35 1.23
C LEU A 66 15.90 1.25 2.68
N PHE A 67 15.16 0.54 3.53
CA PHE A 67 15.41 0.43 4.97
C PHE A 67 15.32 -1.04 5.45
N PRO A 68 16.18 -1.93 4.92
CA PRO A 68 16.16 -3.34 5.29
C PRO A 68 16.40 -3.55 6.79
N ASN A 69 17.18 -2.69 7.44
CA ASN A 69 17.46 -2.77 8.89
C ASN A 69 16.22 -2.55 9.77
N LEU A 70 15.17 -1.88 9.26
CA LEU A 70 13.90 -1.71 9.98
C LEU A 70 12.91 -2.84 9.65
N THR A 71 13.07 -3.46 8.49
CA THR A 71 12.10 -4.39 7.92
C THR A 71 12.47 -5.85 8.12
N PHE A 72 13.75 -6.13 8.35
CA PHE A 72 14.30 -7.44 8.69
C PHE A 72 15.07 -7.36 10.00
N ASN A 73 14.96 -8.39 10.84
CA ASN A 73 15.79 -8.56 12.03
C ASN A 73 17.18 -9.08 11.61
N ASP A 74 17.94 -9.69 12.55
CA ASP A 74 19.31 -10.21 12.37
C ASP A 74 19.52 -11.14 11.14
N SER A 75 18.46 -11.59 10.46
CA SER A 75 18.57 -12.23 9.15
C SER A 75 17.48 -11.77 8.18
N LEU A 76 17.80 -11.79 6.88
CA LEU A 76 16.83 -11.55 5.78
C LEU A 76 15.64 -12.52 5.78
N PHE A 77 15.73 -13.64 6.49
CA PHE A 77 14.64 -14.62 6.61
C PHE A 77 13.74 -14.39 7.83
N SER A 78 14.05 -13.40 8.67
CA SER A 78 13.24 -13.02 9.82
C SER A 78 12.70 -11.60 9.65
N PRO A 79 11.56 -11.41 8.96
CA PRO A 79 10.94 -10.10 8.84
C PRO A 79 10.52 -9.59 10.22
N SER A 80 10.81 -8.32 10.49
CA SER A 80 10.35 -7.61 11.69
C SER A 80 8.82 -7.50 11.68
N LEU A 81 8.22 -6.99 12.77
CA LEU A 81 6.78 -6.70 12.77
C LEU A 81 6.38 -5.82 11.58
N LEU A 82 7.18 -4.79 11.28
CA LEU A 82 6.99 -3.94 10.09
C LEU A 82 7.03 -4.76 8.80
N GLY A 83 8.06 -5.61 8.64
CA GLY A 83 8.19 -6.48 7.47
C GLY A 83 7.00 -7.41 7.29
N GLN A 84 6.47 -7.99 8.37
CA GLN A 84 5.29 -8.84 8.33
C GLN A 84 4.04 -8.07 7.91
N TYR A 85 3.85 -6.84 8.39
CA TYR A 85 2.74 -5.99 7.96
C TYR A 85 2.79 -5.67 6.47
N ILE A 86 3.98 -5.33 5.94
CA ILE A 86 4.18 -5.09 4.52
C ILE A 86 3.95 -6.37 3.71
N PHE A 87 4.49 -7.51 4.16
CA PHE A 87 4.37 -8.78 3.44
C PHE A 87 2.91 -9.24 3.28
N LYS A 88 2.06 -8.94 4.27
CA LYS A 88 0.62 -9.21 4.19
C LYS A 88 -0.06 -8.51 3.00
N ASN A 89 0.47 -7.38 2.51
CA ASN A 89 -0.12 -6.65 1.38
C ASN A 89 -0.14 -7.50 0.09
N ILE A 90 0.68 -8.54 -0.02
CA ILE A 90 0.60 -9.51 -1.11
C ILE A 90 -0.80 -10.13 -1.19
N ILE A 91 -1.42 -10.45 -0.06
CA ILE A 91 -2.77 -11.05 -0.02
C ILE A 91 -3.79 -10.06 -0.59
N LEU A 92 -3.66 -8.76 -0.28
CA LEU A 92 -4.53 -7.72 -0.82
C LEU A 92 -4.34 -7.53 -2.33
N ILE A 93 -3.09 -7.56 -2.82
CA ILE A 93 -2.78 -7.51 -4.25
C ILE A 93 -3.45 -8.69 -4.96
N MET A 94 -3.32 -9.91 -4.43
CA MET A 94 -3.95 -11.10 -5.01
C MET A 94 -5.48 -10.98 -5.03
N ALA A 95 -6.09 -10.50 -3.94
CA ALA A 95 -7.52 -10.26 -3.89
C ALA A 95 -7.99 -9.25 -4.95
N LEU A 96 -7.23 -8.17 -5.14
CA LEU A 96 -7.52 -7.15 -6.17
C LEU A 96 -7.36 -7.69 -7.60
N ILE A 97 -6.37 -8.55 -7.84
CA ILE A 97 -6.20 -9.23 -9.13
C ILE A 97 -7.40 -10.15 -9.41
N VAL A 98 -7.86 -10.91 -8.42
CA VAL A 98 -9.05 -11.77 -8.55
C VAL A 98 -10.32 -10.95 -8.80
N LEU A 99 -10.45 -9.80 -8.14
CA LEU A 99 -11.57 -8.87 -8.32
C LEU A 99 -11.52 -8.11 -9.66
N TYR A 100 -10.37 -8.11 -10.34
CA TYR A 100 -10.21 -7.38 -11.59
C TYR A 100 -11.21 -7.90 -12.63
N PRO A 101 -12.10 -7.04 -13.18
CA PRO A 101 -13.17 -7.50 -14.05
C PRO A 101 -12.61 -8.08 -15.35
N SER A 102 -12.63 -9.41 -15.46
CA SER A 102 -12.44 -10.10 -16.73
C SER A 102 -13.67 -9.91 -17.60
N LYS A 103 -13.50 -9.66 -18.90
CA LYS A 103 -14.59 -9.41 -19.88
C LYS A 103 -15.60 -10.57 -20.01
N GLY A 104 -15.42 -11.68 -19.30
CA GLY A 104 -16.16 -12.94 -19.48
C GLY A 104 -17.33 -13.24 -18.54
N GLN A 105 -17.73 -12.35 -17.62
CA GLN A 105 -18.90 -12.62 -16.76
C GLN A 105 -19.95 -11.52 -16.86
N ARG A 106 -20.64 -11.53 -18.01
CA ARG A 106 -21.98 -10.98 -18.12
C ARG A 106 -22.91 -11.98 -17.42
N GLN A 107 -23.06 -11.86 -16.09
CA GLN A 107 -24.04 -12.66 -15.35
C GLN A 107 -25.43 -12.21 -15.78
N THR A 108 -26.03 -13.01 -16.67
CA THR A 108 -27.47 -13.22 -16.77
C THR A 108 -27.94 -13.80 -15.44
N ILE A 109 -28.66 -13.00 -14.67
CA ILE A 109 -29.67 -13.49 -13.71
C ILE A 109 -30.92 -12.67 -13.99
#